data_AF-A0A6N8HAE3-F1
#
_entry.id   AF-A0A6N8HAE3-F1
#
_cell.length_a   1.000
_cell.length_b   1.000
_cell.length_c   1.000
_cell.angle_alpha   90.00
_cell.angle_beta   90.00
_cell.angle_gamma   90.00
#
_symmetry.space_group_name_H-M   'P 1'
#
loop_
_entity.id
_entity.type
_entity.pdbx_description
1 polymer ?
#
loop_
_entity_poly.entity_id
_entity_poly.type
_entity_poly.pdbx_seq_one_letter_code
_entity_poly.pdbx_strand_id
1 'polypeptide(L)'
;MLLRRRKYESRRGFTLVELVVVLVILAILASVAVPAFSRQLETGQERKAVTEAQACVTAATGLGAQKYTEARTAYIQDSNKKIDTTLAAWAGEVWDERPTVTGTLAQREGTGEYLLTPQNTPDGTAAGAAEVKAAAGVDGTVLNFWCNTNGQIVYLLYRSADDILVAYANDANSGDNGIVIPTANVPTQAPTPTKTPTETETP
;
A
#
# COMPACT_ATOMS: atom_id res chain seq x y z
N MET A 1 75.85 -18.44 15.54
CA MET A 1 74.56 -18.26 14.83
C MET A 1 73.51 -19.15 15.49
N LEU A 2 72.56 -18.57 16.23
CA LEU A 2 71.48 -19.31 16.88
C LEU A 2 70.31 -19.49 15.89
N LEU A 3 70.09 -20.73 15.44
CA LEU A 3 68.95 -21.10 14.60
C LEU A 3 67.65 -21.03 15.41
N ARG A 4 66.91 -19.94 15.21
CA ARG A 4 65.60 -19.69 15.81
C ARG A 4 64.56 -20.64 15.19
N ARG A 5 64.32 -21.78 15.83
CA ARG A 5 63.28 -22.75 15.48
C ARG A 5 61.91 -22.07 15.67
N ARG A 6 61.25 -21.64 14.59
CA ARG A 6 59.84 -21.24 14.64
C ARG A 6 59.02 -22.47 15.02
N LYS A 7 58.52 -22.52 16.27
CA LYS A 7 57.39 -23.39 16.63
C LYS A 7 56.24 -22.99 15.71
N TYR A 8 55.84 -23.86 14.80
CA TYR A 8 54.50 -23.81 14.24
C TYR A 8 53.56 -24.05 15.42
N GLU A 9 52.96 -22.99 15.96
CA GLU A 9 51.79 -23.15 16.80
C GLU A 9 50.77 -23.93 15.98
N SER A 10 50.32 -25.06 16.51
CA SER A 10 49.24 -25.87 15.98
C SER A 10 47.97 -25.01 15.97
N ARG A 11 47.80 -24.20 14.93
CA ARG A 11 46.49 -23.68 14.56
C ARG A 11 45.67 -24.91 14.19
N ARG A 12 44.76 -25.32 15.07
CA ARG A 12 43.76 -26.35 14.79
C ARG A 12 43.04 -25.92 13.51
N GLY A 13 43.39 -26.55 12.39
CA GLY A 13 42.81 -26.25 11.09
C GLY A 13 41.41 -26.82 10.99
N PHE A 14 40.51 -26.05 10.38
CA PHE A 14 39.15 -26.47 10.06
C PHE A 14 39.20 -27.75 9.21
N THR A 15 38.56 -28.82 9.65
CA THR A 15 38.55 -30.07 8.88
C THR A 15 37.57 -29.96 7.72
N LEU A 16 37.87 -30.60 6.59
CA LEU A 16 36.95 -30.67 5.44
C LEU A 16 35.61 -31.30 5.86
N VAL A 17 35.66 -32.24 6.81
CA VAL A 17 34.49 -32.90 7.39
C VAL A 17 33.61 -31.92 8.17
N GLU A 18 34.19 -31.05 9.02
CA GLU A 18 33.43 -29.99 9.69
C GLU A 18 32.74 -29.06 8.70
N LEU A 19 33.42 -28.71 7.60
CA LEU A 19 32.84 -27.87 6.56
C LEU A 19 31.61 -28.53 5.93
N VAL A 20 31.69 -29.81 5.59
CA VAL A 20 30.59 -30.55 4.94
C VAL A 20 29.40 -30.69 5.87
N VAL A 21 29.60 -31.04 7.15
CA VAL A 21 28.50 -31.18 8.11
C VAL A 21 27.75 -29.85 8.29
N VAL A 22 28.48 -28.74 8.39
CA VAL A 22 27.86 -27.41 8.50
C VAL A 22 27.04 -27.06 7.26
N LEU A 23 27.58 -27.31 6.05
CA LEU A 23 26.85 -27.05 4.82
C LEU A 23 25.58 -27.91 4.69
N VAL A 24 25.60 -29.15 5.15
CA VAL A 24 24.41 -30.02 5.17
C VAL A 24 23.33 -29.45 6.08
N ILE A 25 23.69 -29.02 7.29
CA ILE A 25 22.74 -28.42 8.23
C ILE A 25 22.17 -27.11 7.66
N LEU A 26 23.02 -26.25 7.07
CA LEU A 26 22.59 -25.01 6.42
C LEU A 26 21.65 -25.28 5.23
N ALA A 27 21.90 -26.33 4.45
CA ALA A 27 21.04 -26.71 3.34
C ALA A 27 19.63 -27.11 3.82
N ILE A 28 19.54 -27.88 4.90
CA ILE A 28 18.25 -28.28 5.50
C ILE A 28 17.51 -27.04 6.02
N LEU A 29 18.19 -26.18 6.78
CA LEU A 29 17.59 -24.95 7.32
C LEU A 29 17.13 -24.00 6.21
N ALA A 30 17.96 -23.80 5.19
CA ALA A 30 17.64 -22.95 4.04
C ALA A 30 16.39 -23.46 3.30
N SER A 31 16.23 -24.79 3.16
CA SER A 31 15.08 -25.37 2.45
C SER A 31 13.71 -25.01 3.07
N VAL A 32 13.67 -24.79 4.39
CA VAL A 32 12.44 -24.40 5.10
C VAL A 32 12.35 -22.89 5.31
N ALA A 33 13.49 -22.23 5.53
CA ALA A 33 13.55 -20.79 5.78
C ALA A 33 13.23 -19.96 4.53
N VAL A 34 13.79 -20.32 3.36
CA VAL A 34 13.58 -19.58 2.10
C VAL A 34 12.08 -19.43 1.74
N PRO A 35 11.26 -20.50 1.69
CA PRO A 35 9.84 -20.34 1.35
C PRO A 35 9.03 -19.62 2.44
N ALA A 36 9.49 -19.58 3.69
CA ALA A 36 8.85 -18.82 4.76
C ALA A 36 9.15 -17.31 4.62
N PHE A 37 10.41 -16.96 4.36
CA PHE A 37 10.82 -15.57 4.14
C PHE A 37 10.18 -14.98 2.87
N SER A 38 10.16 -15.71 1.75
CA SER A 38 9.53 -15.22 0.51
C SER A 38 8.06 -14.83 0.71
N ARG A 39 7.29 -15.64 1.44
CA ARG A 39 5.88 -15.33 1.75
C ARG A 39 5.71 -14.10 2.64
N GLN A 40 6.60 -13.90 3.62
CA GLN A 40 6.55 -12.70 4.46
C GLN A 40 6.87 -11.42 3.70
N LEU A 41 7.80 -11.48 2.74
CA LEU A 41 8.08 -10.34 1.85
C LEU A 41 6.86 -10.00 1.00
N GLU A 42 6.25 -10.99 0.36
CA GLU A 42 5.05 -10.80 -0.47
C GLU A 42 3.90 -10.16 0.33
N THR A 43 3.57 -10.72 1.50
CA THR A 43 2.55 -10.12 2.39
C THR A 43 2.94 -8.70 2.85
N GLY A 44 4.23 -8.43 3.05
CA GLY A 44 4.73 -7.11 3.39
C GLY A 44 4.52 -6.09 2.27
N GLN A 45 4.81 -6.48 1.04
CA GLN A 45 4.59 -5.66 -0.15
C GLN A 45 3.10 -5.42 -0.40
N GLU A 46 2.25 -6.45 -0.26
CA GLU A 46 0.79 -6.31 -0.38
C GLU A 46 0.23 -5.31 0.64
N ARG A 47 0.64 -5.42 1.91
CA ARG A 47 0.22 -4.46 2.95
C ARG A 47 0.68 -3.05 2.64
N LYS A 48 1.93 -2.88 2.19
CA LYS A 48 2.46 -1.58 1.77
C LYS A 48 1.61 -0.99 0.64
N ALA A 49 1.32 -1.79 -0.39
CA ALA A 49 0.52 -1.37 -1.53
C ALA A 49 -0.90 -0.93 -1.12
N VAL A 50 -1.53 -1.66 -0.18
CA VAL A 50 -2.84 -1.28 0.37
C VAL A 50 -2.74 0.05 1.12
N THR A 51 -1.74 0.25 1.96
CA THR A 51 -1.55 1.52 2.69
C THR A 51 -1.27 2.70 1.75
N GLU A 52 -0.49 2.49 0.70
CA GLU A 52 -0.27 3.51 -0.34
C GLU A 52 -1.58 3.83 -1.09
N ALA A 53 -2.38 2.80 -1.42
CA ALA A 53 -3.70 3.00 -2.03
C ALA A 53 -4.65 3.78 -1.11
N GLN A 54 -4.65 3.50 0.21
CA GLN A 54 -5.39 4.27 1.20
C GLN A 54 -5.00 5.74 1.19
N ALA A 55 -3.70 6.04 1.18
CA ALA A 55 -3.21 7.41 1.08
C ALA A 55 -3.69 8.11 -0.21
N CYS A 56 -3.70 7.39 -1.33
CA CYS A 56 -4.25 7.89 -2.59
C CYS A 56 -5.75 8.19 -2.49
N VAL A 57 -6.55 7.32 -1.88
CA VAL A 57 -7.99 7.54 -1.70
C VAL A 57 -8.26 8.75 -0.80
N THR A 58 -7.50 8.92 0.29
CA THR A 58 -7.60 10.10 1.16
C THR A 58 -7.30 11.38 0.39
N ALA A 59 -6.19 11.40 -0.34
CA ALA A 59 -5.76 12.55 -1.12
C ALA A 59 -6.77 12.88 -2.23
N ALA A 60 -7.22 11.87 -2.96
CA ALA A 60 -8.22 12.01 -4.02
C ALA A 60 -9.56 12.51 -3.47
N THR A 61 -9.99 12.06 -2.30
CA THR A 61 -11.22 12.55 -1.66
C THR A 61 -11.11 14.03 -1.28
N GLY A 62 -9.96 14.45 -0.75
CA GLY A 62 -9.69 15.86 -0.47
C GLY A 62 -9.71 16.73 -1.72
N LEU A 63 -9.05 16.28 -2.80
CA LEU A 63 -9.03 16.98 -4.09
C LEU A 63 -10.42 16.99 -4.74
N GLY A 64 -11.15 15.88 -4.68
CA GLY A 64 -12.50 15.76 -5.26
C GLY A 64 -13.49 16.75 -4.63
N ALA A 65 -13.42 16.96 -3.32
CA ALA A 65 -14.22 17.98 -2.63
C ALA A 65 -13.87 19.42 -3.09
N GLN A 66 -12.59 19.70 -3.36
CA GLN A 66 -12.15 20.98 -3.91
C GLN A 66 -12.69 21.16 -5.33
N LYS A 67 -12.52 20.15 -6.19
CA LYS A 67 -13.02 20.16 -7.57
C LYS A 67 -14.54 20.31 -7.65
N TYR A 68 -15.28 19.67 -6.75
CA TYR A 68 -16.72 19.85 -6.66
C TYR A 68 -17.08 21.30 -6.33
N THR A 69 -16.37 21.93 -5.39
CA THR A 69 -16.62 23.33 -5.01
C THR A 69 -16.30 24.30 -6.16
N GLU A 70 -15.20 24.07 -6.87
CA GLU A 70 -14.82 24.82 -8.07
C GLU A 70 -15.88 24.68 -9.17
N ALA A 71 -16.30 23.44 -9.45
CA ALA A 71 -17.31 23.13 -10.46
C ALA A 71 -18.66 23.76 -10.12
N ARG A 72 -19.09 23.69 -8.85
CA ARG A 72 -20.32 24.32 -8.38
C ARG A 72 -20.28 25.84 -8.50
N THR A 73 -19.15 26.46 -8.18
CA THR A 73 -18.97 27.92 -8.32
C THR A 73 -19.04 28.33 -9.79
N ALA A 74 -18.40 27.57 -10.68
CA ALA A 74 -18.48 27.80 -12.12
C ALA A 74 -19.90 27.62 -12.66
N TYR A 75 -20.65 26.63 -12.16
CA TYR A 75 -22.05 26.39 -12.54
C TYR A 75 -22.98 27.55 -12.15
N ILE A 76 -22.78 28.14 -10.97
CA ILE A 76 -23.55 29.32 -10.52
C ILE A 76 -23.32 30.52 -11.45
N GLN A 77 -22.11 30.66 -11.98
CA GLN A 77 -21.75 31.74 -12.91
C GLN A 77 -22.21 31.47 -14.35
N ASP A 78 -22.19 30.21 -14.77
CA ASP A 78 -22.63 29.75 -16.09
C ASP A 78 -23.24 28.35 -16.00
N SER A 79 -24.56 28.25 -16.17
CA SER A 79 -25.28 26.98 -16.06
C SER A 79 -24.96 25.97 -17.19
N ASN A 80 -24.20 26.37 -18.21
CA ASN A 80 -23.66 25.45 -19.21
C ASN A 80 -22.45 24.65 -18.68
N LYS A 81 -21.76 25.13 -17.64
CA LYS A 81 -20.65 24.42 -16.98
C LYS A 81 -21.18 23.41 -15.98
N LYS A 82 -21.74 22.30 -16.49
CA LYS A 82 -22.27 21.22 -15.65
C LYS A 82 -21.19 20.67 -14.73
N ILE A 83 -21.58 20.41 -13.48
CA ILE A 83 -20.69 19.93 -12.43
C ILE A 83 -20.09 18.56 -12.83
N ASP A 84 -20.95 17.64 -13.28
CA ASP A 84 -20.56 16.27 -13.64
C ASP A 84 -19.55 16.25 -14.79
N THR A 85 -19.72 17.10 -15.81
CA THR A 85 -18.76 17.23 -16.92
C THR A 85 -17.40 17.74 -16.44
N THR A 86 -17.41 18.66 -15.48
CA THR A 86 -16.17 19.22 -14.91
C THR A 86 -15.44 18.18 -14.04
N LEU A 87 -16.20 17.42 -13.24
CA LEU A 87 -15.65 16.35 -12.41
C LEU A 87 -15.15 15.18 -13.26
N ALA A 88 -15.89 14.76 -14.29
CA ALA A 88 -15.49 13.69 -15.20
C ALA A 88 -14.20 14.04 -15.95
N ALA A 89 -14.00 15.31 -16.32
CA ALA A 89 -12.75 15.75 -16.94
C ALA A 89 -11.52 15.54 -16.03
N TRP A 90 -11.71 15.51 -14.71
CA TRP A 90 -10.66 15.26 -13.73
C TRP A 90 -10.57 13.77 -13.33
N ALA A 91 -11.70 13.16 -12.98
CA ALA A 91 -11.82 11.79 -12.48
C ALA A 91 -12.11 10.75 -13.58
N GLY A 92 -11.90 11.05 -14.86
CA GLY A 92 -12.24 10.13 -15.95
C GLY A 92 -13.75 9.97 -16.18
N GLU A 93 -14.47 9.47 -15.19
CA GLU A 93 -15.93 9.28 -15.21
C GLU A 93 -16.57 9.68 -13.89
N VAL A 94 -17.86 10.05 -13.95
CA VAL A 94 -18.68 10.36 -12.78
C VAL A 94 -19.83 9.36 -12.71
N TRP A 95 -19.82 8.54 -11.65
CA TRP A 95 -20.85 7.54 -11.37
C TRP A 95 -21.20 7.58 -9.89
N ASP A 96 -22.48 7.47 -9.57
CA ASP A 96 -22.94 7.39 -8.18
C ASP A 96 -22.77 5.98 -7.59
N GLU A 97 -22.55 4.96 -8.43
CA GLU A 97 -22.33 3.57 -8.04
C GLU A 97 -20.93 3.08 -8.44
N ARG A 98 -20.37 2.16 -7.64
CA ARG A 98 -19.08 1.55 -7.95
C ARG A 98 -19.12 0.60 -9.15
N PRO A 99 -18.01 0.44 -9.87
CA PRO A 99 -17.87 -0.65 -10.83
C PRO A 99 -17.88 -2.01 -10.12
N THR A 100 -18.33 -3.03 -10.85
CA THR A 100 -18.24 -4.43 -10.39
C THR A 100 -16.79 -4.90 -10.50
N VAL A 101 -16.00 -4.68 -9.45
CA VAL A 101 -14.62 -5.15 -9.34
C VAL A 101 -14.57 -6.35 -8.41
N THR A 102 -13.91 -7.42 -8.84
CA THR A 102 -13.72 -8.64 -8.03
C THR A 102 -12.25 -8.79 -7.67
N GLY A 103 -11.94 -9.29 -6.49
CA GLY A 103 -10.55 -9.52 -6.06
C GLY A 103 -10.49 -10.10 -4.66
N THR A 104 -9.27 -10.25 -4.14
CA THR A 104 -9.08 -10.70 -2.76
C THR A 104 -9.25 -9.50 -1.83
N LEU A 105 -10.25 -9.54 -0.94
CA LEU A 105 -10.46 -8.48 0.04
C LEU A 105 -9.26 -8.39 0.99
N ALA A 106 -8.53 -7.28 0.90
CA ALA A 106 -7.33 -7.02 1.68
C ALA A 106 -7.64 -6.17 2.91
N GLN A 107 -8.53 -5.19 2.77
CA GLN A 107 -8.94 -4.29 3.84
C GLN A 107 -10.34 -3.73 3.57
N ARG A 108 -11.10 -3.48 4.64
CA ARG A 108 -12.37 -2.74 4.59
C ARG A 108 -12.29 -1.53 5.51
N GLU A 109 -12.71 -0.37 5.02
CA GLU A 109 -12.83 0.88 5.79
C GLU A 109 -14.22 1.47 5.58
N GLY A 110 -15.13 1.25 6.54
CA GLY A 110 -16.53 1.62 6.37
C GLY A 110 -17.16 0.92 5.17
N THR A 111 -17.62 1.70 4.19
CA THR A 111 -18.19 1.25 2.91
C THR A 111 -17.13 1.06 1.81
N GLY A 112 -15.88 1.43 2.07
CA GLY A 112 -14.77 1.27 1.15
C GLY A 112 -14.09 -0.10 1.29
N GLU A 113 -13.87 -0.78 0.16
CA GLU A 113 -13.16 -2.05 0.07
C GLU A 113 -11.87 -1.88 -0.72
N TYR A 114 -10.77 -2.41 -0.20
CA TYR A 114 -9.49 -2.53 -0.91
C TYR A 114 -9.29 -3.98 -1.32
N LEU A 115 -9.20 -4.20 -2.62
CA LEU A 115 -9.10 -5.50 -3.26
C LEU A 115 -7.70 -5.66 -3.86
N LEU A 116 -6.98 -6.70 -3.44
CA LEU A 116 -5.76 -7.15 -4.09
C LEU A 116 -6.10 -7.98 -5.33
N THR A 117 -5.16 -7.98 -6.28
CA THR A 117 -5.26 -8.70 -7.56
C THR A 117 -6.61 -8.49 -8.28
N PRO A 118 -7.07 -7.23 -8.40
CA PRO A 118 -8.40 -6.94 -8.91
C PRO A 118 -8.58 -7.42 -10.36
N GLN A 119 -9.76 -7.95 -10.64
CA GLN A 119 -10.23 -8.41 -11.94
C GLN A 119 -11.44 -7.58 -12.37
N ASN A 120 -11.69 -7.53 -13.68
CA ASN A 120 -12.74 -6.70 -14.29
C ASN A 120 -12.59 -5.21 -13.93
N THR A 121 -11.34 -4.75 -13.82
CA THR A 121 -11.06 -3.33 -13.58
C THR A 121 -11.45 -2.53 -14.82
N PRO A 122 -12.29 -1.49 -14.69
CA PRO A 122 -12.60 -0.62 -15.80
C PRO A 122 -11.36 0.02 -16.40
N ASP A 123 -11.20 -0.11 -17.71
CA ASP A 123 -10.15 0.59 -18.45
C ASP A 123 -10.41 2.10 -18.42
N GLY A 124 -9.33 2.87 -18.39
CA GLY A 124 -9.41 4.32 -18.43
C GLY A 124 -8.19 4.99 -17.84
N THR A 125 -8.15 6.31 -17.96
CA THR A 125 -7.13 7.15 -17.34
C THR A 125 -7.80 8.42 -16.87
N ALA A 126 -7.72 8.68 -15.58
CA ALA A 126 -8.18 9.92 -15.00
C ALA A 126 -7.09 10.99 -15.14
N ALA A 127 -7.45 12.16 -15.67
CA ALA A 127 -6.49 13.26 -15.86
C ALA A 127 -5.86 13.72 -14.53
N GLY A 128 -6.62 13.63 -13.43
CA GLY A 128 -6.16 13.94 -12.07
C GLY A 128 -5.20 12.92 -11.45
N ALA A 129 -4.86 11.82 -12.13
CA ALA A 129 -4.14 10.71 -11.49
C ALA A 129 -2.74 11.11 -10.99
N ALA A 130 -2.05 11.96 -11.74
CA ALA A 130 -0.75 12.50 -11.34
C ALA A 130 -0.86 13.47 -10.15
N GLU A 131 -1.94 14.25 -10.08
CA GLU A 131 -2.23 15.17 -8.97
C GLU A 131 -2.52 14.39 -7.68
N VAL A 132 -3.34 13.33 -7.77
CA VAL A 132 -3.61 12.44 -6.65
C VAL A 132 -2.34 11.76 -6.15
N LYS A 133 -1.52 11.21 -7.06
CA LYS A 133 -0.22 10.63 -6.71
C LYS A 133 0.65 11.63 -5.95
N ALA A 134 0.77 12.85 -6.48
CA ALA A 134 1.60 13.89 -5.88
C ALA A 134 1.09 14.30 -4.50
N ALA A 135 -0.22 14.44 -4.33
CA ALA A 135 -0.85 14.77 -3.06
C ALA A 135 -0.73 13.63 -2.02
N ALA A 136 -0.77 12.37 -2.46
CA ALA A 136 -0.61 11.20 -1.61
C ALA A 136 0.86 10.93 -1.21
N GLY A 137 1.82 11.44 -1.99
CA GLY A 137 3.25 11.25 -1.72
C GLY A 137 3.71 9.79 -1.87
N VAL A 138 3.09 9.04 -2.79
CA VAL A 138 3.37 7.60 -3.00
C VAL A 138 4.33 7.35 -4.16
N ASP A 139 5.12 6.28 -4.06
CA ASP A 139 6.08 5.89 -5.10
C ASP A 139 5.40 5.28 -6.34
N GLY A 140 4.28 4.57 -6.15
CA GLY A 140 3.53 3.91 -7.21
C GLY A 140 2.74 4.88 -8.10
N THR A 141 1.76 4.35 -8.82
CA THR A 141 1.00 5.09 -9.83
C THR A 141 -0.49 4.86 -9.65
N VAL A 142 -1.26 5.95 -9.62
CA VAL A 142 -2.71 5.89 -9.77
C VAL A 142 -2.99 5.73 -11.27
N LEU A 143 -3.68 4.65 -11.65
CA LEU A 143 -3.96 4.34 -13.05
C LEU A 143 -5.25 4.99 -13.52
N ASN A 144 -6.30 4.80 -12.72
CA ASN A 144 -7.64 5.30 -12.99
C ASN A 144 -8.35 5.48 -11.65
N PHE A 145 -9.32 6.39 -11.59
CA PHE A 145 -10.19 6.55 -10.42
C PHE A 145 -11.44 7.27 -10.89
N TRP A 146 -12.58 7.09 -10.22
CA TRP A 146 -13.84 7.76 -10.52
C TRP A 146 -14.40 8.42 -9.26
N CYS A 147 -15.26 9.42 -9.46
CA CYS A 147 -15.96 10.08 -8.37
C CYS A 147 -17.47 10.12 -8.61
N ASN A 148 -18.25 10.41 -7.57
CA ASN A 148 -19.68 10.69 -7.71
C ASN A 148 -19.93 12.19 -7.98
N THR A 149 -21.20 12.54 -8.13
CA THR A 149 -21.67 13.92 -8.36
C THR A 149 -21.29 14.90 -7.25
N ASN A 150 -20.98 14.41 -6.05
CA ASN A 150 -20.49 15.19 -4.91
C ASN A 150 -18.95 15.31 -4.85
N GLY A 151 -18.23 14.71 -5.81
CA GLY A 151 -16.76 14.66 -5.84
C GLY A 151 -16.14 13.66 -4.86
N GLN A 152 -16.92 12.74 -4.29
CA GLN A 152 -16.39 11.66 -3.44
C GLN A 152 -15.85 10.52 -4.31
N ILE A 153 -14.76 9.89 -3.88
CA ILE A 153 -14.14 8.80 -4.64
C ILE A 153 -14.92 7.50 -4.47
N VAL A 154 -15.36 6.95 -5.60
CA VAL A 154 -16.15 5.71 -5.67
C VAL A 154 -15.28 4.54 -6.13
N TYR A 155 -14.31 4.80 -7.00
CA TYR A 155 -13.39 3.81 -7.52
C TYR A 155 -11.99 4.39 -7.61
N LEU A 156 -10.95 3.63 -7.27
CA LEU A 156 -9.56 4.00 -7.54
C LEU A 156 -8.73 2.75 -7.80
N LEU A 157 -7.95 2.76 -8.88
CA LEU A 157 -7.01 1.71 -9.23
C LEU A 157 -5.58 2.21 -9.03
N TYR A 158 -4.88 1.58 -8.09
CA TYR A 158 -3.51 1.88 -7.74
C TYR A 158 -2.59 0.73 -8.14
N ARG A 159 -1.40 1.07 -8.64
CA ARG A 159 -0.30 0.13 -8.89
C ARG A 159 0.89 0.56 -8.05
N SER A 160 1.33 -0.29 -7.14
CA SER A 160 2.54 -0.03 -6.34
C SER A 160 3.81 -0.15 -7.19
N ALA A 161 4.93 0.34 -6.67
CA ALA A 161 6.25 0.22 -7.31
C ALA A 161 6.69 -1.25 -7.48
N ASP A 162 6.21 -2.14 -6.61
CA ASP A 162 6.41 -3.59 -6.68
C ASP A 162 5.43 -4.30 -7.66
N ASP A 163 4.76 -3.54 -8.56
CA ASP A 163 3.77 -4.01 -9.55
C ASP A 163 2.52 -4.70 -8.97
N ILE A 164 2.23 -4.47 -7.68
CA ILE A 164 1.01 -4.94 -7.03
C ILE A 164 -0.15 -4.01 -7.36
N LEU A 165 -1.22 -4.58 -7.91
CA LEU A 165 -2.47 -3.87 -8.18
C LEU A 165 -3.42 -3.92 -6.98
N VAL A 166 -3.94 -2.76 -6.61
CA VAL A 166 -4.93 -2.58 -5.56
C VAL A 166 -6.09 -1.76 -6.15
N ALA A 167 -7.30 -2.29 -6.08
CA ALA A 167 -8.51 -1.54 -6.39
C ALA A 167 -9.22 -1.14 -5.11
N TYR A 168 -9.56 0.14 -5.01
CA TYR A 168 -10.51 0.66 -4.05
C TYR A 168 -11.88 0.76 -4.71
N ALA A 169 -12.93 0.29 -4.02
CA ALA A 169 -14.31 0.44 -4.45
C ALA A 169 -15.18 0.81 -3.25
N ASN A 170 -16.00 1.84 -3.38
CA ASN A 170 -16.86 2.35 -2.32
C ASN A 170 -18.34 2.15 -2.68
N ASP A 171 -19.09 1.51 -1.79
CA ASP A 171 -20.55 1.34 -1.91
C ASP A 171 -21.36 2.56 -1.43
N ALA A 172 -20.72 3.63 -0.97
CA ALA A 172 -21.42 4.82 -0.51
C ALA A 172 -22.15 5.51 -1.67
N ASN A 173 -23.47 5.32 -1.72
CA ASN A 173 -24.35 6.14 -2.55
C ASN A 173 -24.23 7.61 -2.15
N SER A 174 -24.45 8.52 -3.10
CA SER A 174 -24.35 9.98 -2.95
C SER A 174 -25.22 10.62 -1.85
N GLY A 175 -26.05 9.83 -1.15
CA GLY A 175 -26.86 10.23 0.01
C GLY A 175 -26.36 9.72 1.37
N ASP A 176 -25.38 8.80 1.42
CA ASP A 176 -24.78 8.33 2.67
C ASP A 176 -23.60 9.23 3.04
N ASN A 177 -23.74 9.98 4.14
CA ASN A 177 -22.71 10.87 4.70
C ASN A 177 -21.52 10.12 5.31
N GLY A 178 -21.36 8.84 5.00
CA GLY A 178 -20.19 8.04 5.36
C GLY A 178 -18.99 8.46 4.50
N ILE A 179 -18.46 9.66 4.74
CA ILE A 179 -17.14 10.03 4.23
C ILE A 179 -16.18 9.02 4.81
N VAL A 180 -15.71 8.08 3.98
CA VAL A 180 -14.58 7.23 4.34
C VAL A 180 -13.38 8.17 4.39
N ILE A 181 -12.94 8.49 5.60
CA ILE A 181 -11.60 9.02 5.83
C ILE A 181 -10.76 7.78 6.11
N PRO A 182 -9.93 7.32 5.14
CA PRO A 182 -9.05 6.20 5.37
C PRO A 182 -8.22 6.45 6.63
N THR A 183 -8.30 5.53 7.58
CA THR A 183 -7.46 5.62 8.77
C THR A 183 -6.09 5.11 8.34
N ALA A 184 -5.09 5.99 8.34
CA ALA A 184 -3.73 5.59 8.01
C ALA A 184 -3.33 4.40 8.89
N ASN A 185 -3.18 3.23 8.25
CA ASN A 185 -2.71 2.04 8.93
C ASN A 185 -1.21 2.24 9.14
N VAL A 186 -0.83 2.90 10.24
CA VAL A 186 0.58 3.01 10.63
C VAL A 186 1.05 1.56 10.81
N PRO A 187 2.06 1.09 10.05
CA PRO A 187 2.60 -0.24 10.23
C PRO A 187 2.98 -0.37 11.70
N THR A 188 2.29 -1.24 12.44
CA THR A 188 2.66 -1.51 13.82
C THR A 188 4.09 -2.01 13.75
N GLN A 189 5.05 -1.23 14.23
CA GLN A 189 6.42 -1.70 14.39
C GLN A 189 6.31 -3.04 15.12
N ALA A 190 7.01 -4.06 14.60
CA ALA A 190 7.12 -5.34 15.26
C ALA A 190 7.40 -5.10 16.75
N PRO A 191 6.72 -5.81 17.68
CA PRO A 191 6.84 -5.53 19.10
C PRO A 191 8.32 -5.53 19.48
N THR A 192 8.82 -4.34 19.85
CA THR A 192 10.15 -4.17 20.42
C THR A 192 10.27 -5.14 21.59
N PRO A 193 11.29 -6.01 21.66
CA PRO A 193 11.44 -6.91 22.79
C PRO A 193 11.53 -6.07 24.07
N THR A 194 10.48 -6.16 24.89
CA THR A 194 10.40 -5.50 26.19
C THR A 194 11.58 -5.94 27.04
N LYS A 195 12.51 -5.02 27.33
CA LYS A 195 13.44 -5.23 28.43
C LYS A 195 12.63 -5.14 29.73
N THR A 196 12.57 -6.25 30.45
CA THR A 196 12.05 -6.33 31.82
C THR A 196 12.74 -5.27 32.68
N PRO A 197 12.04 -4.37 33.39
CA PRO A 197 12.66 -3.47 34.33
C PRO A 197 13.06 -4.25 35.58
N THR A 198 14.35 -4.25 35.89
CA THR A 198 14.87 -4.67 37.21
C THR A 198 14.28 -3.75 38.28
N GLU A 199 13.57 -4.33 39.25
CA GLU A 199 13.09 -3.64 40.45
C GLU A 199 14.25 -2.90 41.12
N THR A 200 14.10 -1.59 41.26
CA THR A 200 14.90 -0.78 42.19
C THR A 200 13.96 -0.45 43.34
N GLU A 201 14.12 -1.17 44.46
CA GLU A 201 13.55 -0.78 45.74
C GLU A 201 14.15 0.59 46.15
N THR A 202 13.33 1.45 46.72
CA THR A 202 13.71 2.74 47.33
C THR A 202 12.73 2.99 48.48
N PRO A 203 13.07 3.76 49.54
CA PRO A 203 14.36 4.30 49.98
C PRO A 203 14.93 3.61 51.24
#